data_AF-A0A350C2N5-F1
#
_entry.id   AF-A0A350C2N5-F1
#
_cell.length_a   1.000
_cell.length_b   1.000
_cell.length_c   1.000
_cell.angle_alpha   90.00
_cell.angle_beta   90.00
_cell.angle_gamma   90.00
#
_symmetry.space_group_name_H-M   'P 1'
#
loop_
_entity.id
_entity.type
_entity.pdbx_description
1 polymer ?
#
loop_
_entity_poly.entity_id
_entity_poly.type
_entity_poly.pdbx_seq_one_letter_code
_entity_poly.pdbx_strand_id
1 'polypeptide(L)'
;MFTYFYHQRIRKSVALFGTLFNDIYVIRKDKTGKSISQIKVPLAYAPREKYLERIKTNPDLRTNSQIALKLPRMSFEITSIGYDPERKLPKLNNYHKGVTNTTRDKFFSPSPYQITFQLNIFAKNQDDALQVVEQILPYFNPQYTISIKPFTASHADIVEDVPITIQGV
;
A
#
# COMPACT_ATOMS: atom_id res chain seq x y z
N MET A 1 29.42 14.88 -5.25
CA MET A 1 28.56 14.76 -6.45
C MET A 1 27.15 14.27 -6.11
N PHE A 2 26.58 14.57 -4.93
CA PHE A 2 25.15 14.39 -4.69
C PHE A 2 24.67 15.57 -3.84
N THR A 3 23.80 16.40 -4.41
CA THR A 3 23.02 17.38 -3.67
C THR A 3 21.85 16.66 -3.01
N TYR A 4 21.46 17.06 -1.80
CA TYR A 4 20.32 16.47 -1.11
C TYR A 4 19.06 16.56 -1.99
N PHE A 5 18.43 15.42 -2.26
CA PHE A 5 17.25 15.30 -3.12
C PHE A 5 16.26 14.32 -2.47
N TYR A 6 15.24 14.86 -1.82
CA TYR A 6 14.23 14.07 -1.11
C TYR A 6 12.82 14.62 -1.34
N HIS A 7 12.09 14.02 -2.28
CA HIS A 7 10.70 14.39 -2.57
C HIS A 7 9.67 13.39 -2.04
N GLN A 8 10.10 12.50 -1.13
CA GLN A 8 9.22 11.53 -0.47
C GLN A 8 8.42 10.63 -1.42
N ARG A 9 8.83 10.45 -2.69
CA ARG A 9 8.06 9.70 -3.69
C ARG A 9 7.74 8.27 -3.23
N ILE A 10 8.76 7.51 -2.82
CA ILE A 10 8.58 6.15 -2.29
C ILE A 10 7.71 6.16 -1.02
N ARG A 11 7.92 7.12 -0.11
CA ARG A 11 7.09 7.27 1.10
C ARG A 11 5.62 7.51 0.76
N LYS A 12 5.33 8.35 -0.24
CA LYS A 12 3.96 8.60 -0.73
C LYS A 12 3.37 7.34 -1.36
N SER A 13 4.14 6.56 -2.13
CA SER A 13 3.69 5.27 -2.67
C SER A 13 3.33 4.27 -1.57
N VAL A 14 4.15 4.17 -0.50
CA VAL A 14 3.85 3.33 0.68
C VAL A 14 2.56 3.79 1.36
N ALA A 15 2.40 5.10 1.57
CA ALA A 15 1.20 5.65 2.21
C ALA A 15 -0.06 5.38 1.37
N LEU A 16 0.03 5.56 0.04
CA LEU A 16 -1.06 5.32 -0.89
C LEU A 16 -1.47 3.85 -0.95
N PHE A 17 -0.50 2.95 -1.01
CA PHE A 17 -0.77 1.52 -0.92
C PHE A 17 -1.46 1.19 0.41
N GLY A 18 -0.98 1.76 1.51
CA GLY A 18 -1.61 1.62 2.82
C GLY A 18 -3.06 2.11 2.85
N THR A 19 -3.34 3.28 2.26
CA THR A 19 -4.70 3.83 2.23
C THR A 19 -5.67 2.99 1.42
N LEU A 20 -5.19 2.30 0.37
CA LEU A 20 -6.03 1.43 -0.46
C LEU A 20 -6.62 0.26 0.34
N PHE A 21 -5.91 -0.22 1.37
CA PHE A 21 -6.31 -1.37 2.19
C PHE A 21 -6.66 -1.00 3.64
N ASN A 22 -6.84 0.29 3.95
CA ASN A 22 -7.00 0.77 5.33
C ASN A 22 -8.40 0.55 5.93
N ASP A 23 -9.41 0.23 5.13
CA ASP A 23 -10.81 0.15 5.55
C ASP A 23 -11.45 -1.21 5.22
N ILE A 24 -10.74 -2.28 5.59
CA ILE A 24 -11.23 -3.66 5.47
C ILE A 24 -11.80 -4.13 6.81
N TYR A 25 -12.94 -4.82 6.75
CA TYR A 25 -13.66 -5.29 7.93
C TYR A 25 -13.99 -6.78 7.84
N VAL A 26 -14.01 -7.46 8.98
CA VAL A 26 -14.51 -8.83 9.09
C VAL A 26 -15.80 -8.81 9.90
N ILE A 27 -16.83 -9.48 9.38
CA ILE A 27 -18.15 -9.55 10.00
C ILE A 27 -18.39 -10.97 10.50
N ARG A 28 -18.76 -11.09 11.77
CA ARG A 28 -19.17 -12.36 12.39
C ARG A 28 -20.68 -12.37 12.54
N LYS A 29 -21.32 -13.42 12.01
CA LYS A 29 -22.77 -13.61 12.05
C LYS A 29 -23.16 -14.72 13.03
N ASP A 30 -24.35 -14.63 13.59
CA ASP A 30 -24.96 -15.72 14.36
C ASP A 30 -25.60 -16.78 13.45
N LYS A 31 -26.13 -17.84 14.05
CA LYS A 31 -26.82 -18.92 13.32
C LYS A 31 -28.09 -18.45 12.59
N THR A 32 -28.61 -17.27 12.93
CA THR A 32 -29.77 -16.66 12.27
C THR A 32 -29.38 -15.67 11.17
N GLY A 33 -28.07 -15.48 10.93
CA GLY A 33 -27.52 -14.59 9.91
C GLY A 33 -27.35 -13.13 10.36
N LYS A 34 -27.66 -12.80 11.62
CA LYS A 34 -27.51 -11.44 12.16
C LYS A 34 -26.05 -11.16 12.51
N SER A 35 -25.56 -9.97 12.17
CA SER A 35 -24.20 -9.52 12.51
C SER A 35 -24.05 -9.33 14.02
N ILE A 36 -23.20 -10.14 14.65
CA ILE A 36 -22.85 -10.07 16.07
C ILE A 36 -21.71 -9.08 16.29
N SER A 37 -20.72 -9.09 15.40
CA SER A 37 -19.49 -8.33 15.57
C SER A 37 -18.93 -7.92 14.23
N GLN A 38 -18.53 -6.66 14.13
CA GLN A 38 -17.77 -6.12 13.01
C GLN A 38 -16.43 -5.64 13.54
N ILE A 39 -15.35 -6.16 12.96
CA ILE A 39 -13.98 -5.90 13.41
C ILE A 39 -13.23 -5.26 12.25
N LYS A 40 -12.69 -4.05 12.46
CA LYS A 40 -11.78 -3.43 11.50
C LYS A 40 -10.44 -4.15 11.52
N VAL A 41 -9.96 -4.59 10.36
CA VAL A 41 -8.67 -5.28 10.24
C VAL A 41 -7.54 -4.25 10.25
N PRO A 42 -6.66 -4.23 11.26
CA PRO A 42 -5.58 -3.27 11.33
C PRO A 42 -4.52 -3.57 10.26
N LEU A 43 -4.06 -2.54 9.57
CA LEU A 43 -2.98 -2.59 8.59
C LEU A 43 -1.73 -1.90 9.13
N ALA A 44 -0.54 -2.45 8.83
CA ALA A 44 0.74 -1.82 9.18
C ALA A 44 1.81 -2.02 8.12
N TYR A 45 2.68 -1.02 7.93
CA TYR A 45 3.90 -1.19 7.14
C TYR A 45 4.97 -1.88 7.99
N ALA A 46 5.16 -3.18 7.78
CA ALA A 46 6.14 -3.97 8.53
C ALA A 46 6.39 -5.32 7.85
N PRO A 47 7.61 -5.87 8.02
CA PRO A 47 7.96 -7.16 7.43
C PRO A 47 7.11 -8.31 7.95
N ARG A 48 6.82 -9.27 7.06
CA ARG A 48 6.09 -10.50 7.40
C ARG A 48 6.76 -11.23 8.57
N GLU A 49 8.09 -11.36 8.51
CA GLU A 49 8.86 -12.14 9.49
C GLU A 49 8.67 -11.63 10.92
N LYS A 50 8.62 -10.29 11.09
CA LYS A 50 8.38 -9.66 12.40
C LYS A 50 7.07 -10.10 13.03
N TYR A 51 6.02 -10.30 12.24
CA TYR A 51 4.72 -10.77 12.74
C TYR A 51 4.70 -12.28 12.94
N LEU A 52 5.34 -13.05 12.06
CA LEU A 52 5.48 -14.50 12.24
C LEU A 52 6.25 -14.85 13.51
N GLU A 53 7.35 -14.15 13.78
CA GLU A 53 8.14 -14.32 15.00
C GLU A 53 7.28 -14.03 16.24
N ARG A 54 6.51 -12.93 16.25
CA ARG A 54 5.59 -12.60 17.35
C ARG A 54 4.47 -13.62 17.56
N ILE A 55 3.99 -14.25 16.48
CA ILE A 55 2.99 -15.32 16.57
C ILE A 55 3.63 -16.58 17.15
N LYS A 56 4.86 -16.92 16.73
CA LYS A 56 5.60 -18.10 17.20
C LYS A 56 6.05 -17.99 18.66
N THR A 57 6.45 -16.80 19.11
CA THR A 57 6.97 -16.59 20.47
C THR A 57 5.89 -16.58 21.56
N ASN A 58 4.62 -16.40 21.20
CA ASN A 58 3.48 -16.42 22.13
C ASN A 58 2.46 -17.53 21.79
N PRO A 59 2.81 -18.82 21.94
CA PRO A 59 1.88 -19.92 21.69
C PRO A 59 0.87 -20.14 22.81
N ASP A 60 1.12 -19.62 24.02
CA ASP A 60 0.34 -19.92 25.22
C ASP A 60 -0.78 -18.88 25.48
N LEU A 61 -2.01 -19.25 25.13
CA LEU A 61 -3.20 -18.39 25.20
C LEU A 61 -3.87 -18.38 26.59
N ARG A 62 -3.40 -19.16 27.57
CA ARG A 62 -4.15 -19.40 28.83
C ARG A 62 -3.75 -18.54 30.03
N THR A 63 -2.48 -18.14 30.15
CA THR A 63 -1.98 -17.48 31.38
C THR A 63 -1.31 -16.13 31.13
N ASN A 64 -0.95 -15.79 29.88
CA ASN A 64 -0.22 -14.57 29.56
C ASN A 64 -0.78 -13.82 28.34
N SER A 65 -2.07 -13.45 28.40
CA SER A 65 -2.81 -12.81 27.30
C SER A 65 -2.45 -11.34 27.04
N GLN A 66 -1.50 -10.74 27.79
CA GLN A 66 -1.24 -9.30 27.75
C GLN A 66 -0.38 -8.85 26.55
N ILE A 67 0.30 -9.75 25.84
CA ILE A 67 1.13 -9.42 24.66
C ILE A 67 0.77 -10.29 23.44
N ALA A 68 -0.46 -10.84 23.40
CA ALA A 68 -0.94 -11.59 22.24
C ALA A 68 -1.22 -10.65 21.06
N LEU A 69 -0.60 -10.92 19.91
CA LEU A 69 -0.90 -10.20 18.66
C LEU A 69 -2.38 -10.42 18.30
N LYS A 70 -3.18 -9.33 18.25
CA LYS A 70 -4.59 -9.42 17.86
C LYS A 70 -4.72 -9.78 16.37
N LEU A 71 -5.48 -10.83 16.08
CA LEU A 71 -5.87 -11.30 14.75
C LEU A 71 -7.40 -11.12 14.55
N PRO A 72 -7.90 -10.90 13.31
CA PRO A 72 -7.14 -10.79 12.06
C PRO A 72 -6.35 -9.47 11.95
N ARG A 73 -5.27 -9.48 11.18
CA ARG A 73 -4.38 -8.33 10.94
C ARG A 73 -3.75 -8.43 9.55
N MET A 74 -3.46 -7.28 8.95
CA MET A 74 -2.68 -7.19 7.72
C MET A 74 -1.35 -6.48 7.96
N SER A 75 -0.34 -6.87 7.18
CA SER A 75 0.90 -6.09 7.04
C SER A 75 1.32 -6.00 5.59
N PHE A 76 2.04 -4.96 5.23
CA PHE A 76 2.63 -4.86 3.90
C PHE A 76 4.05 -4.32 3.95
N GLU A 77 4.83 -4.70 2.95
CA GLU A 77 6.22 -4.28 2.81
C GLU A 77 6.62 -4.17 1.34
N ILE A 78 7.68 -3.41 1.06
CA ILE A 78 8.32 -3.40 -0.25
C ILE A 78 9.25 -4.61 -0.31
N THR A 79 9.11 -5.44 -1.33
CA THR A 79 9.99 -6.60 -1.56
C THR A 79 11.06 -6.32 -2.61
N SER A 80 10.74 -5.51 -3.62
CA SER A 80 11.71 -5.11 -4.64
C SER A 80 11.38 -3.75 -5.27
N ILE A 81 12.42 -3.12 -5.81
CA ILE A 81 12.29 -1.92 -6.66
C ILE A 81 13.11 -2.19 -7.92
N GLY A 82 12.42 -2.35 -9.04
CA GLY A 82 13.01 -2.68 -10.34
C GLY A 82 12.95 -1.50 -11.30
N TYR A 83 14.02 -1.27 -12.06
CA TYR A 83 13.99 -0.32 -13.17
C TYR A 83 13.27 -0.95 -14.37
N ASP A 84 12.39 -0.19 -15.01
CA ASP A 84 11.61 -0.64 -16.15
C ASP A 84 12.08 0.09 -17.42
N PRO A 85 12.94 -0.54 -18.24
CA PRO A 85 13.53 0.13 -19.39
C PRO A 85 12.53 0.38 -20.53
N GLU A 86 11.42 -0.36 -20.58
CA GLU A 86 10.43 -0.24 -21.65
C GLU A 86 9.61 1.05 -21.54
N ARG A 87 9.39 1.54 -20.32
CA ARG A 87 8.72 2.83 -20.05
C ARG A 87 9.66 4.04 -20.05
N LYS A 88 10.90 3.87 -20.54
CA LYS A 88 11.91 4.93 -20.51
C LYS A 88 11.60 6.02 -21.53
N LEU A 89 11.32 7.22 -21.03
CA LEU A 89 11.31 8.43 -21.84
C LEU A 89 12.72 9.00 -22.02
N PRO A 90 13.00 9.75 -23.11
CA PRO A 90 14.28 10.41 -23.30
C PRO A 90 14.65 11.33 -22.13
N LYS A 91 15.86 11.17 -21.57
CA LYS A 91 16.30 11.89 -20.34
C LYS A 91 16.30 13.41 -20.45
N LEU A 92 16.44 13.94 -21.66
CA LEU A 92 16.44 15.39 -21.92
C LEU A 92 15.03 15.98 -21.99
N ASN A 93 14.00 15.13 -22.01
CA ASN A 93 12.63 15.57 -22.15
C ASN A 93 12.17 16.23 -20.85
N ASN A 94 11.78 17.49 -20.95
CA ASN A 94 11.37 18.32 -19.85
C ASN A 94 10.20 19.20 -20.25
N TYR A 95 9.41 19.62 -19.27
CA TYR A 95 8.34 20.58 -19.48
C TYR A 95 8.42 21.67 -18.41
N HIS A 96 7.87 22.85 -18.74
CA HIS A 96 7.85 23.98 -17.85
C HIS A 96 6.44 24.24 -17.36
N LYS A 97 6.27 24.43 -16.05
CA LYS A 97 5.01 24.90 -15.45
C LYS A 97 5.25 26.25 -14.77
N GLY A 98 4.34 27.19 -15.02
CA GLY A 98 4.42 28.53 -14.46
C GLY A 98 3.87 28.56 -13.04
N VAL A 99 4.66 29.06 -12.09
CA VAL A 99 4.20 29.36 -10.73
C VAL A 99 3.61 30.77 -10.66
N THR A 100 4.12 31.69 -11.48
CA THR A 100 3.62 33.07 -11.68
C THR A 100 3.79 33.50 -13.15
N ASN A 101 3.43 34.74 -13.51
CA ASN A 101 3.66 35.26 -14.86
C ASN A 101 5.15 35.42 -15.22
N THR A 102 6.06 35.42 -14.24
CA THR A 102 7.50 35.67 -14.44
C THR A 102 8.42 34.51 -14.03
N THR A 103 7.91 33.50 -13.32
CA THR A 103 8.70 32.32 -12.91
C THR A 103 8.15 31.02 -13.52
N ARG A 104 9.06 30.15 -13.95
CA ARG A 104 8.77 28.85 -14.59
C ARG A 104 9.63 27.77 -13.94
N ASP A 105 8.98 26.78 -13.34
CA ASP A 105 9.67 25.60 -12.81
C ASP A 105 9.85 24.57 -13.92
N LYS A 106 11.04 23.96 -13.97
CA LYS A 106 11.41 22.95 -14.95
C LYS A 106 11.23 21.56 -14.35
N PHE A 107 10.42 20.74 -15.00
CA PHE A 107 10.16 19.36 -14.61
C PHE A 107 10.82 18.42 -15.62
N PHE A 108 11.60 17.47 -15.11
CA PHE A 108 12.18 16.40 -15.93
C PHE A 108 11.22 15.23 -16.03
N SER A 109 11.34 14.45 -17.11
CA SER A 109 10.61 13.20 -17.25
C SER A 109 10.96 12.23 -16.12
N PRO A 110 9.96 11.56 -15.51
CA PRO A 110 10.20 10.65 -14.40
C PRO A 110 11.01 9.43 -14.86
N SER A 111 11.82 8.88 -13.97
CA SER A 111 12.47 7.59 -14.21
C SER A 111 11.50 6.45 -13.88
N PRO A 112 11.26 5.51 -14.81
CA PRO A 112 10.29 4.43 -14.61
C PRO A 112 10.86 3.36 -13.67
N TYR A 113 10.31 3.32 -12.45
CA TYR A 113 10.56 2.24 -11.50
C TYR A 113 9.25 1.53 -11.16
N GLN A 114 9.33 0.21 -11.03
CA GLN A 114 8.28 -0.64 -10.49
C GLN A 114 8.62 -0.95 -9.03
N ILE A 115 7.65 -0.73 -8.14
CA ILE A 115 7.78 -1.09 -6.72
C ILE A 115 6.89 -2.30 -6.49
N THR A 116 7.49 -3.41 -6.06
CA THR A 116 6.74 -4.62 -5.71
C THR A 116 6.41 -4.56 -4.22
N PHE A 117 5.12 -4.64 -3.93
CA PHE A 117 4.61 -4.75 -2.56
C PHE A 117 4.13 -6.18 -2.30
N GLN A 118 4.36 -6.65 -1.08
CA GLN A 118 3.74 -7.88 -0.58
C GLN A 118 2.74 -7.50 0.52
N LEU A 119 1.47 -7.81 0.30
CA LEU A 119 0.41 -7.71 1.30
C LEU A 119 0.26 -9.08 1.98
N ASN A 120 0.35 -9.09 3.31
CA ASN A 120 0.26 -10.28 4.15
C ASN A 120 -1.00 -10.19 5.00
N ILE A 121 -1.80 -11.25 4.99
CA ILE A 121 -3.01 -11.37 5.80
C ILE A 121 -2.78 -12.46 6.85
N PHE A 122 -2.95 -12.12 8.13
CA PHE A 122 -2.83 -13.03 9.26
C PHE A 122 -4.18 -13.17 9.92
N ALA A 123 -4.74 -14.38 9.96
CA ALA A 123 -6.03 -14.68 10.58
C ALA A 123 -5.96 -16.02 11.31
N LYS A 124 -6.81 -16.19 12.34
CA LYS A 124 -6.95 -17.46 13.07
C LYS A 124 -7.94 -18.40 12.39
N ASN A 125 -9.01 -17.85 11.83
CA ASN A 125 -10.06 -18.59 11.14
C ASN A 125 -9.92 -18.41 9.63
N GLN A 126 -10.22 -19.47 8.87
CA GLN A 126 -10.21 -19.41 7.41
C GLN A 126 -11.26 -18.41 6.88
N ASP A 127 -12.45 -18.38 7.47
CA ASP A 127 -13.52 -17.44 7.09
C ASP A 127 -13.08 -15.98 7.21
N ASP A 128 -12.44 -15.60 8.33
CA ASP A 128 -11.90 -14.24 8.53
C ASP A 128 -10.88 -13.88 7.43
N ALA A 129 -10.06 -14.84 6.96
CA ALA A 129 -9.11 -14.62 5.87
C ALA A 129 -9.79 -14.46 4.51
N LEU A 130 -10.77 -15.33 4.21
CA LEU A 130 -11.51 -15.30 2.94
C LEU A 130 -12.30 -14.01 2.79
N GLN A 131 -12.96 -13.54 3.85
CA GLN A 131 -13.68 -12.25 3.84
C GLN A 131 -12.76 -11.08 3.46
N VAL A 132 -11.51 -11.08 3.93
CA VAL A 132 -10.52 -10.03 3.59
C VAL A 132 -10.09 -10.14 2.13
N VAL A 133 -9.80 -11.34 1.65
CA VAL A 133 -9.37 -11.58 0.27
C VAL A 133 -10.48 -11.19 -0.72
N GLU A 134 -11.74 -11.55 -0.43
CA GLU A 134 -12.90 -11.20 -1.26
C GLU A 134 -13.17 -9.68 -1.29
N GLN A 135 -12.76 -8.93 -0.28
CA GLN A 135 -12.82 -7.46 -0.30
C GLN A 135 -11.71 -6.82 -1.14
N ILE A 136 -10.67 -7.57 -1.51
CA ILE A 136 -9.51 -7.04 -2.25
C ILE A 136 -9.61 -7.42 -3.73
N LEU A 137 -9.71 -8.71 -4.02
CA LEU A 137 -9.53 -9.23 -5.39
C LEU A 137 -10.48 -8.62 -6.43
N PRO A 138 -11.78 -8.40 -6.17
CA PRO A 138 -12.71 -7.90 -7.18
C PRO A 138 -12.37 -6.49 -7.71
N TYR A 139 -11.57 -5.70 -6.98
CA TYR A 139 -11.17 -4.37 -7.42
C TYR A 139 -10.06 -4.39 -8.48
N PHE A 140 -9.39 -5.52 -8.68
CA PHE A 140 -8.27 -5.66 -9.60
C PHE A 140 -8.70 -6.45 -10.85
N ASN A 141 -8.86 -5.75 -11.97
CA ASN A 141 -9.18 -6.36 -13.26
C ASN A 141 -8.10 -6.05 -14.31
N PRO A 142 -6.99 -6.80 -14.39
CA PRO A 142 -6.04 -7.16 -13.32
C PRO A 142 -5.29 -5.95 -12.72
N GLN A 143 -5.60 -4.74 -13.20
CA GLN A 143 -5.03 -3.47 -12.76
C GLN A 143 -6.08 -2.58 -12.13
N TYR A 144 -5.65 -1.80 -11.14
CA TYR A 144 -6.40 -0.72 -10.52
C TYR A 144 -5.55 0.54 -10.57
N THR A 145 -6.03 1.58 -11.24
CA THR A 145 -5.27 2.82 -11.46
C THR A 145 -5.72 3.89 -10.47
N ILE A 146 -4.74 4.50 -9.79
CA ILE A 146 -4.99 5.60 -8.85
C ILE A 146 -4.28 6.86 -9.35
N SER A 147 -5.01 7.96 -9.40
CA SER A 147 -4.45 9.26 -9.72
C SER A 147 -3.81 9.89 -8.47
N ILE A 148 -2.54 10.25 -8.57
CA ILE A 148 -1.77 10.87 -7.48
C ILE A 148 -1.45 12.32 -7.82
N LYS A 149 -1.43 13.16 -6.78
CA LYS A 149 -0.90 14.53 -6.85
C LYS A 149 0.49 14.54 -6.22
N PRO A 150 1.55 14.41 -7.02
CA PRO A 150 2.88 14.17 -6.51
C PRO A 150 3.55 15.38 -5.88
N PHE A 151 3.21 16.58 -6.33
CA PHE A 151 3.81 17.83 -5.87
C PHE A 151 2.91 18.51 -4.82
N THR A 152 3.50 19.41 -4.05
CA THR A 152 2.79 20.19 -3.01
C THR A 152 1.96 21.31 -3.64
N ALA A 153 1.39 22.18 -2.81
CA ALA A 153 0.42 23.22 -3.20
C ALA A 153 0.80 24.08 -4.40
N SER A 154 2.10 24.28 -4.70
CA SER A 154 2.55 25.08 -5.85
C SER A 154 2.25 24.44 -7.22
N HIS A 155 2.04 23.12 -7.28
CA HIS A 155 1.79 22.38 -8.54
C HIS A 155 0.78 21.23 -8.33
N ALA A 156 -0.32 21.52 -7.63
CA ALA A 156 -1.37 20.56 -7.34
C ALA A 156 -2.26 20.20 -8.56
N ASP A 157 -2.04 20.88 -9.68
CA ASP A 157 -2.64 20.62 -10.99
C ASP A 157 -1.96 19.46 -11.72
N ILE A 158 -0.72 19.13 -11.35
CA ILE A 158 -0.02 17.97 -11.90
C ILE A 158 -0.61 16.72 -11.26
N VAL A 159 -1.17 15.86 -12.10
CA VAL A 159 -1.73 14.56 -11.72
C VAL A 159 -0.95 13.49 -12.47
N GLU A 160 -0.55 12.44 -11.76
CA GLU A 160 0.11 11.26 -12.33
C GLU A 160 -0.78 10.05 -12.06
N ASP A 161 -1.08 9.26 -13.09
CA ASP A 161 -1.82 8.02 -12.94
C ASP A 161 -0.86 6.86 -12.66
N VAL A 162 -1.11 6.14 -11.57
CA VAL A 162 -0.28 5.02 -11.11
C VAL A 162 -1.10 3.74 -11.19
N PRO A 163 -0.80 2.85 -12.16
CA PRO A 163 -1.42 1.54 -12.21
C PRO A 163 -0.83 0.62 -11.12
N ILE A 164 -1.72 -0.08 -10.40
CA ILE A 164 -1.38 -1.11 -9.44
C ILE A 164 -1.93 -2.43 -9.98
N THR A 165 -1.05 -3.40 -10.18
CA THR A 165 -1.39 -4.73 -10.71
C THR A 165 -1.17 -5.81 -9.65
N ILE A 166 -2.11 -6.73 -9.52
CA ILE A 166 -1.87 -7.96 -8.75
C ILE A 166 -1.02 -8.91 -9.61
N GLN A 167 0.08 -9.38 -9.04
CA GLN A 167 0.99 -10.35 -9.67
C GLN A 167 0.68 -11.79 -9.26
N GLY A 168 0.10 -11.99 -8.06
CA GLY A 168 -0.25 -13.30 -7.53
C GLY A 168 -0.89 -13.19 -6.14
N VAL A 169 -1.47 -14.30 -5.67
CA VAL A 169 -2.08 -14.48 -4.34
C VAL A 169 -1.46 -15.68 -3.65
#